data_AF-A0A379U5Q0-F1
#
_entry.id   AF-A0A379U5Q0-F1
#
_cell.length_a   1.000
_cell.length_b   1.000
_cell.length_c   1.000
_cell.angle_alpha   90.00
_cell.angle_beta   90.00
_cell.angle_gamma   90.00
#
_symmetry.space_group_name_H-M   'P 1'
#
loop_
_entity.id
_entity.type
_entity.pdbx_description
1 polymer ?
#
loop_
_entity_poly.entity_id
_entity_poly.type
_entity_poly.pdbx_seq_one_letter_code
_entity_poly.pdbx_strand_id
1 'polypeptide(L)' 'MTVSPWGFRYLDLLQCNTISAFYARLAVVTTCYLQDVQQKQGLQPATNRLFF' A
#
# COMPACT_ATOMS: atom_id res chain seq x y z
N MET A 1 8.73 -8.56 8.75
CA MET A 1 7.37 -8.72 8.19
C MET A 1 7.38 -8.08 6.81
N THR A 2 7.49 -8.86 5.74
CA THR A 2 7.47 -8.31 4.38
C THR A 2 6.05 -7.88 4.03
N VAL A 3 5.84 -6.58 3.86
CA VAL A 3 4.58 -6.06 3.33
C VAL A 3 4.36 -6.67 1.96
N SER A 4 3.33 -7.50 1.82
CA SER A 4 3.01 -8.18 0.57
C SER A 4 2.68 -7.14 -0.51
N PRO A 5 3.17 -7.26 -1.75
CA PRO A 5 2.89 -6.30 -2.84
C PRO A 5 1.39 -6.12 -3.11
N TRP A 6 0.57 -7.08 -2.69
CA TRP A 6 -0.89 -7.00 -2.69
C TRP A 6 -1.46 -5.88 -1.81
N GLY A 7 -0.79 -5.54 -0.71
CA GLY A 7 -1.24 -4.48 0.21
C GLY A 7 -1.25 -3.11 -0.47
N PHE A 8 -0.22 -2.78 -1.24
CA PHE A 8 -0.18 -1.53 -2.00
C PHE A 8 -1.23 -1.48 -3.11
N ARG A 9 -1.44 -2.59 -3.84
CA ARG A 9 -2.50 -2.66 -4.84
C ARG A 9 -3.90 -2.51 -4.24
N TYR A 10 -4.14 -3.10 -3.08
CA TYR A 10 -5.39 -2.94 -2.37
C TYR A 10 -5.63 -1.47 -1.97
N LEU A 11 -4.60 -0.79 -1.48
CA LEU A 11 -4.68 0.62 -1.11
C LEU A 11 -4.92 1.54 -2.33
N ASP A 12 -4.34 1.21 -3.49
CA ASP A 12 -4.58 1.92 -4.76
C ASP A 12 -6.05 1.81 -5.20
N LEU A 13 -6.62 0.60 -5.12
CA LEU A 13 -8.05 0.36 -5.36
C LEU A 13 -8.93 1.07 -4.32
N LEU A 14 -8.51 1.08 -3.06
CA LEU A 14 -9.23 1.75 -1.96
C LEU A 14 -9.20 3.28 -2.11
N GLN A 15 -8.13 3.84 -2.66
CA GLN A 15 -8.02 5.26 -2.97
C GLN A 15 -8.99 5.68 -4.07
N CYS A 16 -9.23 4.79 -5.05
CA CYS A 16 -10.21 4.99 -6.10
C CYS A 16 -11.66 4.70 -5.66
N ASN A 17 -11.88 4.29 -4.40
CA ASN A 17 -13.21 3.97 -3.90
C ASN A 17 -14.04 5.25 -3.69
N THR A 18 -15.15 5.35 -4.43
CA THR A 18 -16.09 6.48 -4.39
C THR A 18 -17.14 6.37 -3.28
N ILE A 19 -17.21 5.25 -2.56
CA ILE A 19 -18.22 5.00 -1.52
C ILE A 19 -17.97 5.88 -0.28
N SER A 20 -16.72 6.13 0.09
CA SER A 20 -16.42 6.94 1.27
C SER A 20 -15.05 7.61 1.20
N ALA A 21 -15.07 8.94 1.22
CA ALA A 21 -13.88 9.78 1.25
C ALA A 21 -13.02 9.57 2.51
N PHE A 22 -13.59 9.02 3.59
CA PHE A 22 -12.82 8.66 4.79
C PHE A 22 -11.82 7.54 4.49
N TYR A 23 -12.28 6.45 3.87
CA TYR A 23 -11.41 5.32 3.53
C TYR A 23 -10.41 5.67 2.44
N ALA A 24 -10.77 6.53 1.49
CA ALA A 24 -9.82 7.05 0.50
C ALA A 24 -8.68 7.83 1.16
N ARG A 25 -8.97 8.68 2.16
CA ARG A 25 -7.94 9.38 2.94
C ARG A 25 -7.13 8.45 3.83
N LEU A 26 -7.77 7.45 4.44
CA LEU A 26 -7.08 6.42 5.21
C LEU A 26 -6.10 5.63 4.34
N ALA A 27 -6.47 5.34 3.08
CA ALA A 27 -5.62 4.65 2.12
C ALA A 27 -4.31 5.41 1.89
N VAL A 28 -4.40 6.73 1.68
CA VAL A 28 -3.24 7.60 1.46
C VAL A 28 -2.31 7.60 2.68
N VAL A 29 -2.86 7.79 3.88
CA VAL A 29 -2.06 7.80 5.13
C VAL A 29 -1.38 6.44 5.34
N THR A 30 -2.11 5.35 5.10
CA THR A 30 -1.59 3.99 5.27
C THR A 30 -0.49 3.70 4.25
N THR A 31 -0.62 4.17 3.00
CA THR A 31 0.42 4.05 1.98
C THR A 31 1.70 4.76 2.38
N CYS A 32 1.61 6.00 2.89
CA CYS A 32 2.79 6.74 3.39
C CYS A 32 3.46 6.01 4.57
N TYR A 33 2.67 5.50 5.51
CA TYR A 33 3.20 4.74 6.65
C TYR A 33 3.90 3.45 6.20
N LEU A 34 3.31 2.70 5.27
CA LEU A 34 3.91 1.48 4.75
C LEU A 34 5.21 1.76 3.98
N GLN A 35 5.27 2.85 3.21
CA GLN A 35 6.51 3.29 2.54
C GLN A 35 7.62 3.61 3.55
N ASP A 36 7.29 4.34 4.62
CA ASP A 36 8.25 4.68 5.68
C ASP A 36 8.73 3.43 6.44
N VAL A 37 7.82 2.52 6.80
CA VAL A 37 8.18 1.24 7.42
C VAL A 37 9.06 0.39 6.50
N GLN A 38 8.76 0.37 5.21
CA GLN A 38 9.53 -0.39 4.23
C GLN A 38 10.94 0.18 4.05
N GLN A 39 11.07 1.51 4.01
CA GLN A 39 12.38 2.18 4.01
C GLN A 39 13.16 1.89 5.31
N LYS A 40 12.53 2.02 6.48
CA LYS A 40 13.15 1.77 7.78
C LYS A 40 13.62 0.32 7.97
N GLN A 41 12.89 -0.64 7.40
CA GLN A 41 13.27 -2.06 7.48
C GLN A 41 14.36 -2.44 6.48
N GLY A 42 14.83 -1.53 5.62
CA GLY A 42 15.79 -1.83 4.56
C GLY A 42 15.29 -2.90 3.59
N LEU A 43 13.97 -3.14 3.59
CA LEU A 43 13.33 -4.15 2.78
C LEU A 43 13.25 -3.59 1.37
N GLN A 44 14.21 -4.00 0.54
CA GLN A 44 14.06 -3.86 -0.91
C GLN A 44 12.69 -4.45 -1.27
N PRO A 45 11.83 -3.71 -1.99
CA PRO A 45 10.58 -4.29 -2.47
C PRO A 45 10.97 -5.58 -3.16
N ALA A 46 10.51 -6.72 -2.64
CA ALA A 46 10.55 -7.93 -3.43
C ALA A 46 9.75 -7.57 -4.67
N THR A 47 10.45 -7.37 -5.79
CA THR A 47 9.88 -7.13 -7.12
C THR A 47 9.18 -8.41 -7.55
N ASN A 48 8.18 -8.82 -6.77
CA ASN A 48 7.31 -9.90 -7.09
C ASN A 48 6.35 -9.28 -8.09
N ARG A 49 6.65 -9.50 -9.37
CA ARG A 49 5.74 -9.22 -10.47
C ARG A 49 4.37 -9.76 -10.04
N LEU A 50 3.45 -8.84 -9.79
CA LEU A 50 2.05 -9.16 -9.61
C LEU A 50 1.61 -9.73 -10.96
N PHE A 51 1.47 -11.04 -11.04
CA PHE A 51 0.80 -11.68 -12.17
C PHE A 51 -0.70 -11.36 -12.04
N PHE A 52 -1.23 -10.85 -13.15
CA PHE A 52 -2.58 -10.33 -13.33
C PHE A 52 -3.68 -11.32 -12.91
#